data_AF-A0A7K1YBL6-F1
#
_entry.id   AF-A0A7K1YBL6-F1
#
_cell.length_a   1.000
_cell.length_b   1.000
_cell.length_c   1.000
_cell.angle_alpha   90.00
_cell.angle_beta   90.00
_cell.angle_gamma   90.00
#
_symmetry.space_group_name_H-M   'P 1'
#
loop_
_entity.id
_entity.type
_entity.pdbx_description
1 polymer ?
#
loop_
_entity_poly.entity_id
_entity_poly.type
_entity_poly.pdbx_seq_one_letter_code
_entity_poly.pdbx_strand_id
1 'polypeptide(L)'
;MIPEQFKQNVDLEIKVYGQDVQVAYRYYWLDKHPENEPLVSHMEFRSESPIISETGYRSHFFHTEVLEDTAYRDIAELVTEFGEHFARENGYEPPAIGHQYKLF
;
A
#
# COMPACT_ATOMS: atom_id res chain seq x y z
N MET A 1 19.77 -3.26 -5.28
CA MET A 1 19.12 -3.57 -6.58
C MET A 1 17.66 -3.84 -6.30
N ILE A 2 16.74 -3.13 -6.95
CA ILE A 2 15.30 -3.32 -6.75
C ILE A 2 14.88 -4.71 -7.27
N PRO A 3 14.14 -5.52 -6.48
CA PRO A 3 13.62 -6.81 -6.92
C PRO A 3 12.60 -6.69 -8.05
N GLU A 4 12.65 -7.60 -9.02
CA GLU A 4 11.83 -7.55 -10.26
C GLU A 4 10.32 -7.55 -9.98
N GLN A 5 9.86 -8.22 -8.92
CA GLN A 5 8.43 -8.27 -8.58
C GLN A 5 7.83 -6.90 -8.24
N PHE A 6 8.66 -5.89 -7.93
CA PHE A 6 8.21 -4.53 -7.66
C PHE A 6 8.31 -3.61 -8.89
N LYS A 7 8.91 -4.06 -10.00
CA LYS A 7 9.14 -3.24 -11.20
C LYS A 7 7.98 -3.31 -12.19
N GLN A 8 6.76 -3.09 -11.72
CA GLN A 8 5.56 -3.24 -12.54
C GLN A 8 4.49 -2.20 -12.22
N ASN A 9 3.59 -2.01 -13.18
CA ASN A 9 2.39 -1.18 -13.04
C ASN A 9 1.19 -2.11 -12.98
N VAL A 10 0.50 -2.14 -11.84
CA VAL A 10 -0.57 -3.11 -11.58
C VAL A 10 -1.69 -2.49 -10.75
N ASP A 11 -2.92 -2.93 -11.01
CA ASP A 11 -4.08 -2.64 -10.19
C ASP A 11 -4.42 -3.88 -9.37
N LEU A 12 -4.62 -3.70 -8.07
CA LEU A 12 -4.76 -4.77 -7.08
C LEU A 12 -6.04 -4.56 -6.27
N GLU A 13 -6.65 -5.66 -5.85
CA GLU A 13 -7.67 -5.67 -4.79
C GLU A 13 -7.06 -6.34 -3.56
N ILE A 14 -7.03 -5.61 -2.45
CA ILE A 14 -6.50 -6.09 -1.17
C ILE A 14 -7.54 -5.95 -0.06
N LYS A 15 -7.27 -6.60 1.08
CA LYS A 15 -8.05 -6.43 2.31
C LYS A 15 -7.20 -5.76 3.38
N VAL A 16 -7.64 -4.61 3.86
CA VAL A 16 -7.04 -3.93 5.02
C VAL A 16 -7.99 -4.10 6.19
N TYR A 17 -7.58 -4.86 7.21
CA TYR A 17 -8.43 -5.25 8.34
C TYR A 17 -9.82 -5.78 7.92
N GLY A 18 -9.85 -6.55 6.82
CA GLY A 18 -11.06 -7.14 6.25
C GLY A 18 -11.86 -6.21 5.32
N GLN A 19 -11.51 -4.93 5.20
CA GLN A 19 -12.15 -3.98 4.28
C GLN A 19 -11.54 -4.07 2.90
N ASP A 20 -12.38 -4.06 1.86
CA ASP A 20 -11.92 -4.08 0.47
C ASP A 20 -11.33 -2.72 0.05
N VAL A 21 -10.15 -2.78 -0.56
CA VAL A 21 -9.41 -1.61 -1.03
C VAL A 21 -8.85 -1.89 -2.41
N GLN A 22 -9.14 -1.00 -3.35
CA GLN A 22 -8.51 -1.00 -4.67
C GLN A 22 -7.22 -0.19 -4.60
N VAL A 23 -6.14 -0.74 -5.13
CA VAL A 23 -4.83 -0.09 -5.14
C VAL A 23 -4.26 -0.05 -6.55
N ALA A 24 -3.99 1.15 -7.06
CA ALA A 24 -3.17 1.32 -8.26
C ALA A 24 -1.71 1.52 -7.84
N TYR A 25 -0.88 0.51 -8.08
CA TYR A 25 0.56 0.59 -7.87
C TYR A 25 1.26 0.92 -9.18
N ARG A 26 2.17 1.91 -9.15
CA ARG A 26 2.92 2.35 -10.31
C ARG A 26 4.39 2.53 -9.96
N TYR A 27 5.22 1.74 -10.61
CA TYR A 27 6.66 1.87 -10.57
C TYR A 27 7.11 2.90 -11.60
N TYR A 28 8.05 3.77 -11.22
CA TYR A 28 8.53 4.88 -12.06
C TYR A 28 7.40 5.79 -12.54
N TRP A 29 6.62 6.34 -11.60
CA TRP A 29 5.46 7.17 -11.91
C TRP A 29 5.77 8.42 -12.77
N LEU A 30 7.01 8.90 -12.74
CA LEU A 30 7.45 10.01 -13.58
C LEU A 30 7.83 9.52 -14.98
N ASP A 31 6.95 9.76 -15.96
CA ASP A 31 7.21 9.48 -17.39
C ASP A 31 8.47 10.19 -17.94
N LYS A 32 8.91 11.26 -17.27
CA LYS A 32 10.15 11.98 -17.56
C LYS A 32 11.00 12.00 -16.30
N HIS A 33 12.06 11.20 -16.28
CA HIS A 33 13.03 11.23 -15.21
C HIS A 33 14.03 12.37 -15.42
N PRO A 34 14.13 13.35 -14.50
CA PRO A 34 15.29 14.22 -14.46
C PRO A 34 16.52 13.35 -14.16
N GLU A 35 17.64 13.60 -14.84
CA GLU A 35 18.87 12.78 -14.75
C GLU A 35 19.47 12.70 -13.32
N ASN A 36 18.93 13.47 -12.36
CA ASN A 36 19.45 13.59 -10.99
C ASN A 36 18.40 13.37 -9.89
N GLU A 37 17.19 12.89 -10.21
CA GLU A 37 16.17 12.63 -9.18
C GLU A 37 16.04 11.14 -8.83
N PRO A 38 15.84 10.81 -7.53
CA PRO A 38 15.61 9.44 -7.12
C PRO A 38 14.34 8.91 -7.77
N LEU A 39 14.38 7.63 -8.16
CA LEU A 39 13.25 6.94 -8.77
C LEU A 39 12.08 6.89 -7.77
N VAL A 40 10.89 7.27 -8.23
CA VAL A 40 9.69 7.36 -7.38
C VAL A 40 8.67 6.30 -7.79
N SER A 41 8.12 5.61 -6.79
CA SER A 41 6.91 4.80 -6.94
C SER A 41 5.71 5.50 -6.34
N HIS A 42 4.53 5.15 -6.85
CA HIS A 42 3.26 5.74 -6.46
C HIS A 42 2.22 4.66 -6.18
N MET A 43 1.39 4.90 -5.18
CA MET A 43 0.28 4.05 -4.77
C MET A 43 -0.96 4.91 -4.58
N GLU A 44 -2.04 4.59 -5.29
CA GLU A 44 -3.36 5.16 -5.07
C GLU A 44 -4.26 4.14 -4.40
N PHE A 45 -4.78 4.47 -3.23
CA PHE A 45 -5.75 3.67 -2.48
C PHE A 45 -7.14 4.25 -2.67
N ARG A 46 -8.09 3.41 -3.09
CA ARG A 46 -9.50 3.74 -3.24
C ARG A 46 -10.34 2.78 -2.42
N SER A 47 -11.14 3.31 -1.50
CA SER A 47 -12.02 2.51 -0.66
C SER A 47 -13.13 3.39 -0.11
N GLU A 48 -14.36 2.89 -0.07
CA GLU A 48 -15.46 3.55 0.64
C GLU A 48 -15.28 3.49 2.17
N SER A 49 -14.27 2.76 2.65
CA SER A 49 -14.00 2.61 4.08
C SER A 49 -13.29 3.86 4.64
N PRO A 50 -13.88 4.51 5.66
CA PRO A 50 -13.30 5.71 6.27
C PRO A 50 -11.99 5.40 7.01
N ILE A 51 -11.71 4.12 7.30
CA ILE A 51 -10.45 3.74 7.94
C ILE A 51 -9.27 3.98 7.00
N ILE A 52 -9.44 3.88 5.68
CA ILE A 52 -8.33 4.08 4.72
C ILE A 52 -8.22 5.54 4.31
N SER A 53 -9.37 6.17 4.02
CA SER A 53 -9.46 7.58 3.68
C SER A 53 -10.82 8.13 4.04
N GLU A 54 -10.86 9.28 4.70
CA GLU A 54 -12.10 10.02 4.96
C GLU A 54 -12.84 10.43 3.67
N THR A 55 -12.11 10.61 2.57
CA THR A 55 -12.65 11.04 1.27
C THR A 55 -12.80 9.89 0.27
N GLY A 56 -12.45 8.67 0.69
CA GLY A 56 -12.44 7.46 -0.12
C GLY A 56 -11.25 7.32 -1.08
N TYR A 57 -10.31 8.28 -1.06
CA TYR A 57 -9.10 8.28 -1.86
C TYR A 57 -7.87 8.65 -1.03
N ARG A 58 -6.76 7.94 -1.22
CA ARG A 58 -5.47 8.30 -0.61
C ARG A 58 -4.33 8.04 -1.60
N SER A 59 -3.44 9.01 -1.75
CA SER A 59 -2.26 8.93 -2.60
C SER A 59 -1.00 8.85 -1.76
N HIS A 60 -0.05 8.00 -2.14
CA HIS A 60 1.24 7.90 -1.47
C HIS A 60 2.40 7.74 -2.46
N PHE A 61 3.44 8.54 -2.29
CA PHE A 61 4.67 8.50 -3.07
C PHE A 61 5.84 8.09 -2.19
N PHE A 62 6.75 7.30 -2.73
CA PHE A 62 7.95 6.88 -2.01
C PHE A 62 9.11 6.61 -2.98
N HIS A 63 10.34 6.79 -2.51
CA HIS A 63 11.54 6.47 -3.29
C HIS A 63 11.70 4.96 -3.43
N THR A 64 11.99 4.48 -4.63
CA THR A 64 12.13 3.05 -4.90
C THR A 64 13.29 2.39 -4.17
N GLU A 65 14.24 3.18 -3.65
CA GLU A 65 15.35 2.71 -2.83
C GLU A 65 14.87 1.89 -1.61
N VAL A 66 13.69 2.20 -1.06
CA VAL A 66 13.11 1.42 0.06
C VAL A 66 12.75 -0.02 -0.33
N LEU A 67 12.65 -0.30 -1.63
CA LEU A 67 12.36 -1.63 -2.17
C LEU A 67 13.61 -2.49 -2.31
N GLU A 68 14.81 -1.91 -2.21
CA GLU A 68 16.05 -2.67 -2.36
C GLU A 68 16.27 -3.66 -1.23
N ASP A 69 15.93 -3.25 0.00
CA ASP A 69 16.12 -4.04 1.22
C ASP A 69 14.79 -4.45 1.87
N THR A 70 13.70 -4.43 1.09
CA THR A 70 12.38 -4.76 1.62
C THR A 70 12.23 -6.25 1.91
N ALA A 71 11.56 -6.57 3.01
CA ALA A 71 11.21 -7.94 3.38
C ALA A 71 9.90 -8.43 2.76
N TYR A 72 9.16 -7.56 2.04
CA TYR A 72 7.90 -7.94 1.41
C TYR A 72 8.14 -8.91 0.25
N ARG A 73 7.28 -9.92 0.15
CA ARG A 73 7.37 -10.98 -0.87
C ARG A 73 6.87 -10.49 -2.21
N ASP A 74 5.84 -9.66 -2.22
CA ASP A 74 5.19 -9.15 -3.42
C ASP A 74 4.57 -7.75 -3.18
N ILE A 75 4.01 -7.16 -4.25
CA ILE A 75 3.37 -5.85 -4.17
C ILE A 75 2.12 -5.90 -3.27
N ALA A 76 1.38 -7.01 -3.26
CA ALA A 76 0.15 -7.12 -2.47
C ALA A 76 0.46 -7.01 -0.96
N GLU A 77 1.52 -7.67 -0.49
CA GLU A 77 2.00 -7.55 0.89
C GLU A 77 2.45 -6.10 1.20
N LEU A 78 3.27 -5.51 0.31
CA LEU A 78 3.70 -4.10 0.44
C LEU A 78 2.51 -3.14 0.56
N VAL A 79 1.55 -3.18 -0.38
CA VAL A 79 0.42 -2.25 -0.37
C VAL A 79 -0.54 -2.51 0.80
N THR A 80 -0.64 -3.76 1.28
CA THR A 80 -1.45 -4.10 2.45
C THR A 80 -0.89 -3.47 3.71
N GLU A 81 0.43 -3.57 3.92
CA GLU A 81 1.10 -2.94 5.07
C GLU A 81 0.96 -1.41 5.06
N PHE A 82 1.09 -0.77 3.89
CA PHE A 82 0.82 0.66 3.76
C PHE A 82 -0.64 1.01 4.05
N GLY A 83 -1.59 0.20 3.55
CA GLY A 83 -3.01 0.37 3.86
C GLY A 83 -3.31 0.26 5.36
N GLU A 84 -2.73 -0.73 6.04
CA GLU A 84 -2.86 -0.91 7.48
C GLU A 84 -2.22 0.23 8.27
N HIS A 85 -1.06 0.73 7.83
CA HIS A 85 -0.41 1.89 8.40
C HIS A 85 -1.30 3.13 8.30
N PHE A 86 -1.87 3.40 7.12
CA PHE A 86 -2.80 4.52 6.92
C PHE A 86 -4.07 4.41 7.76
N ALA A 87 -4.58 3.20 7.95
CA ALA A 87 -5.70 2.99 8.86
C ALA A 87 -5.35 3.35 10.30
N ARG A 88 -4.18 2.95 10.79
CA ARG A 88 -3.71 3.34 12.13
C ARG A 88 -3.50 4.86 12.25
N GLU A 89 -2.97 5.51 11.22
CA GLU A 89 -2.84 6.98 11.18
C GLU A 89 -4.20 7.69 11.25
N ASN A 90 -5.25 7.11 10.66
CA ASN A 90 -6.62 7.62 10.75
C ASN A 90 -7.32 7.25 12.08
N GLY A 91 -6.59 6.72 13.06
CA GLY A 91 -7.11 6.38 14.38
C GLY A 91 -7.82 5.03 14.47
N TYR A 92 -7.69 4.16 13.44
CA TYR A 92 -8.19 2.80 13.53
C TYR A 92 -7.31 1.97 14.47
N GLU A 93 -7.90 1.49 15.55
CA GLU A 93 -7.28 0.53 16.45
C GLU A 93 -7.71 -0.89 16.04
N PRO A 94 -6.82 -1.69 15.44
CA PRO A 94 -7.16 -3.05 15.07
C PRO A 94 -7.48 -3.86 16.33
N PRO A 95 -8.49 -4.75 16.29
CA PRO A 95 -8.79 -5.62 17.41
C PRO A 95 -7.53 -6.42 17.76
N ALA A 96 -7.17 -6.46 19.05
CA ALA A 96 -6.04 -7.24 19.52
C ALA A 96 -6.13 -8.68 18.98
N ILE A 97 -5.04 -9.17 18.39
CA ILE A 97 -4.91 -10.54 17.90
C ILE A 97 -5.11 -11.46 19.11
N GLY A 98 -6.35 -11.90 19.35
CA GLY A 98 -6.72 -12.57 20.58
C GLY A 98 -8.22 -12.82 20.78
N HIS A 99 -9.11 -12.02 20.19
CA HIS A 99 -10.55 -12.34 20.21
C HIS A 99 -10.98 -13.04 18.93
N GLN A 100 -10.48 -14.26 18.79
CA GLN A 100 -11.12 -15.28 17.98
C GLN A 100 -12.48 -15.57 18.65
N TYR A 101 -13.53 -14.89 18.20
CA TYR A 101 -14.90 -15.28 18.52
C TYR A 101 -15.10 -16.70 17.96
N LYS A 102 -14.84 -17.71 18.80
CA LYS A 102 -15.44 -19.03 18.65
C LYS A 102 -16.95 -18.85 18.80
N LEU A 103 -17.62 -18.58 17.69
CA LEU A 103 -19.03 -18.92 17.55
C LEU A 103 -19.08 -20.19 16.72
N PHE A 104 -19.73 -21.19 17.33
CA PHE A 104 -20.05 -22.54 16.88
C PHE A 104 -18.97 -23.60 17.13
#